data_AF-A0A7X2TRD5-F1
#
_entry.id   AF-A0A7X2TRD5-F1
#
_cell.length_a   1.000
_cell.length_b   1.000
_cell.length_c   1.000
_cell.angle_alpha   90.00
_cell.angle_beta   90.00
_cell.angle_gamma   90.00
#
_symmetry.space_group_name_H-M   'P 1'
#
loop_
_entity.id
_entity.type
_entity.pdbx_description
1 polymer ?
#
loop_
_entity_poly.entity_id
_entity_poly.type
_entity_poly.pdbx_seq_one_letter_code
_entity_poly.pdbx_strand_id
1 'polypeptide(L)'
;MQRNLIIYVHGKGGAAEEAKHYQKLFPNSDVIGFDYHSQTPWDAKIEFPKLFDYHSNGYSSITLIANSIGAFFAMNSLSEKDISKALFISPIVDMEKLIIDMMMWSNVNEKELQSKKLIPTEFGETLSWDYLCYIRNNPINWHIPTYILYGGKDNLTDRVTITEFADKAGAELTIMENGEHWFHTDEQMKFLDNWVCNIL
;
A
#
# COMPACT_ATOMS: atom_id res chain seq x y z
N MET A 1 -1.16 -30.81 -5.05
CA MET A 1 -2.17 -29.93 -4.44
C MET A 1 -1.84 -28.51 -4.86
N GLN A 2 -2.84 -27.73 -5.28
CA GLN A 2 -2.67 -26.34 -5.65
C GLN A 2 -2.40 -25.56 -4.34
N ARG A 3 -1.20 -24.99 -4.18
CA ARG A 3 -0.82 -24.22 -2.99
C ARG A 3 -1.05 -22.75 -3.26
N ASN A 4 -1.71 -22.07 -2.33
CA ASN A 4 -1.97 -20.65 -2.40
C ASN A 4 -1.12 -19.93 -1.36
N LEU A 5 -0.53 -18.79 -1.76
CA LEU A 5 0.25 -17.94 -0.88
C LEU A 5 -0.47 -16.61 -0.69
N ILE A 6 -0.56 -16.16 0.55
CA ILE A 6 -0.94 -14.80 0.90
C ILE A 6 0.31 -14.07 1.34
N ILE A 7 0.64 -13.00 0.65
CA ILE A 7 1.73 -12.10 1.00
C ILE A 7 1.11 -10.85 1.61
N TYR A 8 1.44 -10.56 2.87
CA TYR A 8 1.04 -9.34 3.55
C TYR A 8 2.19 -8.32 3.56
N VAL A 9 1.91 -7.08 3.18
CA VAL A 9 2.84 -5.95 3.20
C VAL A 9 2.30 -4.87 4.12
N HIS A 10 2.98 -4.66 5.24
CA HIS A 10 2.56 -3.68 6.25
C HIS A 10 2.75 -2.24 5.78
N GLY A 11 2.00 -1.33 6.40
CA GLY A 11 2.16 0.12 6.22
C GLY A 11 3.27 0.70 7.09
N LYS A 12 3.37 2.03 7.14
CA LYS A 12 4.35 2.74 7.96
C LYS A 12 4.12 2.41 9.45
N GLY A 13 5.19 2.04 10.15
CA GLY A 13 5.14 1.71 11.58
C GLY A 13 4.50 0.36 11.92
N GLY A 14 4.06 -0.41 10.92
CA GLY A 14 3.60 -1.79 11.09
C GLY A 14 4.75 -2.80 11.04
N ALA A 15 4.39 -4.08 11.10
CA ALA A 15 5.35 -5.18 11.06
C ALA A 15 4.83 -6.42 10.31
N ALA A 16 5.75 -7.30 9.89
CA ALA A 16 5.43 -8.53 9.19
C ALA A 16 4.53 -9.48 10.01
N GLU A 17 4.63 -9.45 11.35
CA GLU A 17 3.86 -10.31 12.24
C GLU A 17 2.34 -10.05 12.19
N GLU A 18 1.91 -8.87 11.73
CA GLU A 18 0.49 -8.57 11.50
C GLU A 18 -0.14 -9.54 10.49
N ALA A 19 0.67 -10.19 9.63
CA ALA A 19 0.23 -11.25 8.75
C ALA A 19 -0.49 -12.40 9.47
N LYS A 20 -0.20 -12.63 10.76
CA LYS A 20 -0.86 -13.65 11.59
C LYS A 20 -2.38 -13.44 11.70
N HIS A 21 -2.84 -12.20 11.59
CA HIS A 21 -4.27 -11.87 11.54
C HIS A 21 -4.96 -12.60 10.38
N TYR A 22 -4.38 -12.51 9.19
CA TYR A 22 -4.93 -13.09 7.97
C TYR A 22 -4.84 -14.62 7.92
N GLN A 23 -3.95 -15.26 8.68
CA GLN A 23 -3.88 -16.73 8.73
C GLN A 23 -5.23 -17.39 9.05
N LYS A 24 -6.06 -16.75 9.88
CA LYS A 24 -7.40 -17.23 10.23
C LYS A 24 -8.41 -17.06 9.10
N LEU A 25 -8.24 -16.03 8.27
CA LEU A 25 -9.12 -15.71 7.15
C LEU A 25 -8.82 -16.60 5.94
N PHE A 26 -7.60 -17.17 5.86
CA PHE A 26 -7.14 -18.03 4.77
C PHE A 26 -6.69 -19.42 5.28
N PRO A 27 -7.60 -20.26 5.82
CA PRO A 27 -7.22 -21.52 6.46
C PRO A 27 -6.56 -22.55 5.54
N ASN A 28 -6.73 -22.41 4.22
CA ASN A 28 -6.17 -23.31 3.20
C ASN A 28 -4.97 -22.70 2.44
N SER A 29 -4.42 -21.59 2.92
CA SER A 29 -3.28 -20.91 2.30
C SER A 29 -2.14 -20.74 3.30
N ASP A 30 -0.93 -20.70 2.77
CA ASP A 30 0.23 -20.24 3.54
C ASP A 30 0.17 -18.71 3.59
N VAL A 31 0.41 -18.11 4.76
CA VAL A 31 0.38 -16.65 4.94
C VAL A 31 1.72 -16.18 5.47
N ILE A 32 2.30 -15.19 4.82
CA ILE A 32 3.57 -14.57 5.22
C ILE A 32 3.45 -13.05 5.25
N GLY A 33 4.23 -12.41 6.10
CA GLY A 33 4.46 -10.97 6.05
C GLY A 33 5.83 -10.68 5.42
N PHE A 34 5.92 -9.63 4.61
CA PHE A 34 7.20 -9.07 4.19
C PHE A 34 7.84 -8.32 5.36
N ASP A 35 8.96 -8.83 5.84
CA ASP A 35 9.84 -8.17 6.80
C ASP A 35 10.86 -7.32 6.02
N TYR A 36 10.39 -6.18 5.51
CA TYR A 36 11.16 -5.31 4.61
C TYR A 36 11.79 -4.14 5.36
N HIS A 37 12.97 -3.70 4.91
CA HIS A 37 13.68 -2.56 5.50
C HIS A 37 13.52 -1.28 4.68
N SER A 38 13.10 -1.40 3.41
CA SER A 38 12.92 -0.30 2.48
C SER A 38 12.11 0.86 3.06
N GLN A 39 12.69 2.05 3.04
CA GLN A 39 12.03 3.30 3.46
C GLN A 39 11.67 4.18 2.26
N THR A 40 12.11 3.79 1.06
CA THR A 40 11.96 4.56 -0.18
C THR A 40 11.51 3.66 -1.32
N PRO A 41 10.88 4.21 -2.37
CA PRO A 41 10.43 3.40 -3.49
C PRO A 41 11.57 2.82 -4.33
N TRP A 42 12.74 3.46 -4.39
CA TRP A 42 13.89 2.88 -5.09
C TRP A 42 14.53 1.73 -4.32
N ASP A 43 14.53 1.78 -2.99
CA ASP A 43 14.97 0.64 -2.17
C ASP A 43 13.97 -0.52 -2.30
N ALA A 44 12.67 -0.22 -2.21
CA ALA A 44 11.61 -1.21 -2.36
C ALA A 44 11.66 -1.90 -3.73
N LYS A 45 11.97 -1.14 -4.79
CA LYS A 45 12.13 -1.66 -6.16
C LYS A 45 13.26 -2.68 -6.29
N ILE A 46 14.21 -2.70 -5.35
CA ILE A 46 15.29 -3.69 -5.28
C ILE A 46 14.93 -4.83 -4.32
N GLU A 47 14.36 -4.53 -3.16
CA GLU A 47 14.11 -5.51 -2.09
C GLU A 47 12.88 -6.37 -2.36
N PHE A 48 11.75 -5.76 -2.72
CA PHE A 48 10.45 -6.45 -2.82
C PHE A 48 10.46 -7.57 -3.88
N PRO A 49 11.04 -7.40 -5.08
CA PRO A 49 11.13 -8.49 -6.05
C PRO A 49 11.89 -9.71 -5.50
N LYS A 50 12.96 -9.49 -4.71
CA LYS A 50 13.75 -10.58 -4.14
C LYS A 50 12.99 -11.32 -3.06
N LEU A 51 12.28 -10.59 -2.18
CA LEU A 51 11.39 -11.19 -1.18
C LEU A 51 10.28 -11.99 -1.85
N PHE A 52 9.67 -11.43 -2.89
CA PHE A 52 8.64 -12.11 -3.66
C PHE A 52 9.16 -13.42 -4.25
N ASP A 53 10.29 -13.39 -4.97
CA ASP A 53 10.85 -14.57 -5.62
C ASP A 53 11.27 -15.66 -4.62
N TYR A 54 11.79 -15.24 -3.46
CA TYR A 54 12.18 -16.15 -2.39
C TYR A 54 10.98 -16.95 -1.84
N HIS A 55 9.82 -16.30 -1.70
CA HIS A 55 8.65 -16.90 -1.08
C HIS A 55 7.66 -17.54 -2.06
N SER A 56 7.59 -17.08 -3.30
CA SER A 56 6.57 -17.47 -4.30
C SER A 56 6.80 -18.84 -4.95
N ASN A 57 8.00 -19.40 -4.83
CA ASN A 57 8.34 -20.63 -5.54
C ASN A 57 7.46 -21.82 -5.12
N GLY A 58 6.86 -22.50 -6.12
CA GLY A 58 6.00 -23.67 -5.91
C GLY A 58 4.55 -23.36 -5.53
N TYR A 59 4.17 -22.08 -5.45
CA TYR A 59 2.79 -21.67 -5.33
C TYR A 59 2.15 -21.46 -6.69
N SER A 60 0.87 -21.79 -6.77
CA SER A 60 0.07 -21.77 -8.01
C SER A 60 -0.84 -20.55 -8.11
N SER A 61 -1.04 -19.85 -6.99
CA SER A 61 -1.76 -18.57 -6.94
C SER A 61 -1.24 -17.77 -5.76
N ILE A 62 -1.10 -16.46 -5.97
CA ILE A 62 -0.57 -15.54 -4.98
C ILE A 62 -1.56 -14.38 -4.84
N THR A 63 -2.00 -14.14 -3.61
CA THR A 63 -2.78 -12.96 -3.26
C THR A 63 -1.90 -12.02 -2.45
N LEU A 64 -1.83 -10.77 -2.90
CA LEU A 64 -1.14 -9.71 -2.18
C LEU A 64 -2.15 -8.97 -1.30
N ILE A 65 -1.83 -8.77 -0.02
CA ILE A 65 -2.55 -7.86 0.88
C ILE A 65 -1.56 -6.76 1.25
N ALA A 66 -1.92 -5.49 1.03
CA ALA A 66 -0.99 -4.40 1.33
C ALA A 66 -1.69 -3.18 1.92
N ASN A 67 -1.08 -2.61 2.96
CA ASN A 67 -1.62 -1.48 3.71
C ASN A 67 -0.88 -0.19 3.37
N SER A 68 -1.60 0.91 3.12
CA SER A 68 -1.02 2.26 3.08
C SER A 68 0.21 2.37 2.16
N ILE A 69 1.35 2.85 2.67
CA ILE A 69 2.62 2.96 1.94
C ILE A 69 3.17 1.60 1.47
N GLY A 70 2.83 0.50 2.15
CA GLY A 70 3.17 -0.85 1.71
C GLY A 70 2.54 -1.18 0.36
N ALA A 71 1.29 -0.74 0.14
CA ALA A 71 0.63 -0.86 -1.17
C ALA A 71 1.34 0.00 -2.23
N PHE A 72 1.76 1.22 -1.87
CA PHE A 72 2.54 2.08 -2.76
C PHE A 72 3.87 1.43 -3.20
N PHE A 73 4.62 0.85 -2.26
CA PHE A 73 5.86 0.14 -2.55
C PHE A 73 5.62 -1.13 -3.38
N ALA A 74 4.57 -1.89 -3.07
CA ALA A 74 4.19 -3.06 -3.85
C ALA A 74 3.83 -2.67 -5.29
N MET A 75 3.05 -1.62 -5.50
CA MET A 75 2.70 -1.13 -6.84
C MET A 75 3.92 -0.71 -7.65
N ASN A 76 4.92 -0.10 -7.01
CA ASN A 76 6.16 0.34 -7.67
C ASN A 76 7.12 -0.80 -8.01
N SER A 77 7.01 -1.94 -7.34
CA SER A 77 8.06 -2.95 -7.31
C SER A 77 7.60 -4.33 -7.79
N LEU A 78 6.30 -4.61 -7.74
CA LEU A 78 5.74 -5.94 -7.97
C LEU A 78 4.74 -6.00 -9.14
N SER A 79 4.59 -4.93 -9.94
CA SER A 79 3.62 -4.88 -11.05
C SER A 79 3.81 -6.05 -12.04
N GLU A 80 5.07 -6.40 -12.31
CA GLU A 80 5.44 -7.46 -13.27
C GLU A 80 5.52 -8.86 -12.63
N LYS A 81 5.13 -9.02 -11.35
CA LYS A 81 5.16 -10.32 -10.67
C LYS A 81 3.86 -11.08 -10.89
N ASP A 82 3.94 -12.41 -10.81
CA ASP A 82 2.80 -13.32 -10.97
C ASP A 82 1.89 -13.29 -9.73
N ILE A 83 1.17 -12.18 -9.54
CA ILE A 83 0.18 -11.97 -8.49
C ILE A 83 -1.21 -12.15 -9.12
N SER A 84 -2.00 -13.05 -8.55
CA SER A 84 -3.34 -13.37 -9.06
C SER A 84 -4.34 -12.25 -8.75
N LYS A 85 -4.27 -11.68 -7.56
CA LYS A 85 -5.08 -10.53 -7.13
C LYS A 85 -4.41 -9.78 -5.98
N ALA A 86 -4.78 -8.51 -5.81
CA ALA A 86 -4.37 -7.67 -4.70
C ALA A 86 -5.56 -7.15 -3.89
N LEU A 87 -5.40 -7.13 -2.58
CA LEU A 87 -6.32 -6.55 -1.60
C LEU A 87 -5.59 -5.39 -0.95
N PHE A 88 -5.95 -4.17 -1.32
CA PHE A 88 -5.35 -2.95 -0.78
C PHE A 88 -6.21 -2.35 0.30
N ILE A 89 -5.61 -2.03 1.44
CA ILE A 89 -6.28 -1.44 2.60
C ILE A 89 -5.71 -0.03 2.80
N SER A 90 -6.57 0.97 2.61
CA SER A 90 -6.23 2.39 2.59
C SER A 90 -4.93 2.70 1.83
N PRO A 91 -4.79 2.28 0.55
CA PRO A 91 -3.53 2.42 -0.17
C PRO A 91 -3.16 3.88 -0.40
N ILE A 92 -1.86 4.18 -0.38
CA ILE A 92 -1.36 5.43 -0.96
C ILE A 92 -1.23 5.23 -2.47
N VAL A 93 -2.15 5.81 -3.23
CA VAL A 93 -2.25 5.62 -4.69
C VAL A 93 -1.70 6.78 -5.50
N ASP A 94 -1.57 7.96 -4.89
CA ASP A 94 -0.93 9.13 -5.48
C ASP A 94 0.05 9.76 -4.47
N MET A 95 1.30 9.33 -4.57
CA MET A 95 2.36 9.78 -3.67
C MET A 95 2.83 11.21 -3.99
N GLU A 96 2.73 11.66 -5.24
CA GLU A 96 3.07 13.04 -5.58
C GLU A 96 2.09 14.00 -4.93
N LYS A 97 0.79 13.71 -5.05
CA LYS A 97 -0.26 14.49 -4.40
C LYS A 97 -0.10 14.50 -2.87
N LEU A 98 0.16 13.35 -2.25
CA LEU A 98 0.41 13.29 -0.80
C LEU A 98 1.60 14.17 -0.38
N ILE A 99 2.70 14.16 -1.14
CA ILE A 99 3.86 15.03 -0.86
C ILE A 99 3.48 16.51 -1.02
N ILE A 100 2.70 16.87 -2.04
CA ILE A 100 2.21 18.24 -2.24
C ILE A 100 1.30 18.67 -1.09
N ASP A 101 0.40 17.81 -0.62
CA ASP A 101 -0.46 18.08 0.53
C ASP A 101 0.38 18.29 1.81
N MET A 102 1.37 17.44 2.06
CA MET A 102 2.33 17.59 3.16
C MET A 102 3.12 18.91 3.08
N MET A 103 3.51 19.33 1.88
CA MET A 103 4.15 20.63 1.65
C MET A 103 3.21 21.78 2.02
N MET A 104 1.94 21.72 1.61
CA MET A 104 0.94 22.73 1.98
C MET A 104 0.72 22.78 3.49
N TRP A 105 0.59 21.62 4.16
CA TRP A 105 0.44 21.56 5.62
C TRP A 105 1.64 22.16 6.37
N SER A 106 2.83 22.09 5.76
CA SER A 106 4.08 22.63 6.31
C SER A 106 4.40 24.05 5.82
N ASN A 107 3.53 24.67 5.02
CA ASN A 107 3.79 25.95 4.34
C ASN A 107 5.12 25.99 3.54
N VAL A 108 5.48 24.86 2.93
CA VAL A 108 6.66 24.69 2.09
C VAL A 108 6.26 24.78 0.62
N ASN A 109 7.02 25.51 -0.19
CA ASN A 109 6.83 25.53 -1.65
C ASN A 109 7.91 24.70 -2.37
N GLU A 110 7.67 24.41 -3.65
CA GLU A 110 8.54 23.52 -4.42
C GLU A 110 9.97 24.07 -4.59
N LYS A 111 10.13 25.38 -4.79
CA LYS A 111 11.46 26.00 -4.90
C LYS A 111 12.26 25.86 -3.61
N GLU A 112 11.59 25.99 -2.48
CA GLU A 112 12.19 25.79 -1.17
C GLU A 112 12.63 24.34 -0.98
N LEU A 113 11.76 23.36 -1.29
CA LEU A 113 12.11 21.95 -1.22
C LEU A 113 13.27 21.61 -2.16
N GLN A 114 13.25 22.11 -3.38
CA GLN A 114 14.33 21.93 -4.36
C GLN A 114 15.68 22.46 -3.87
N SER A 115 15.67 23.61 -3.18
CA SER A 115 16.86 24.25 -2.64
C SER A 115 17.40 23.53 -1.41
N LYS A 116 16.52 23.24 -0.44
CA LYS A 116 16.90 22.64 0.86
C LYS A 116 17.09 21.12 0.80
N LYS A 117 16.57 20.46 -0.24
CA LYS A 117 16.55 19.00 -0.48
C LYS A 117 15.73 18.18 0.52
N LEU A 118 15.94 18.41 1.81
CA LEU A 118 15.24 17.75 2.90
C LEU A 118 14.66 18.81 3.85
N ILE A 119 13.38 18.70 4.16
CA ILE A 119 12.69 19.59 5.10
C ILE A 119 11.92 18.73 6.10
N PRO A 120 12.38 18.63 7.36
CA PRO A 120 11.60 18.02 8.44
C PRO A 120 10.31 18.80 8.68
N THR A 121 9.21 18.10 8.94
CA THR A 121 7.91 18.69 9.26
C THR A 121 7.59 18.53 10.75
N GLU A 122 6.70 19.36 11.28
CA GLU A 122 6.28 19.31 12.69
C GLU A 122 5.49 18.04 13.03
N PHE A 123 4.91 17.38 12.02
CA PHE A 123 4.16 16.14 12.16
C PHE A 123 5.04 14.88 11.98
N GLY A 124 6.37 15.02 12.00
CA GLY A 124 7.31 13.91 12.10
C GLY A 124 7.71 13.27 10.77
N GLU A 125 7.31 13.84 9.64
CA GLU A 125 7.76 13.42 8.32
C GLU A 125 8.93 14.28 7.83
N THR A 126 9.64 13.83 6.80
CA THR A 126 10.64 14.64 6.10
C THR A 126 10.28 14.73 4.63
N LEU A 127 9.98 15.94 4.16
CA LEU A 127 9.80 16.22 2.75
C LEU A 127 11.14 16.06 2.04
N SER A 128 11.16 15.30 0.94
CA SER A 128 12.37 15.00 0.18
C SER A 128 12.21 15.38 -1.29
N TRP A 129 13.10 16.25 -1.77
CA TRP A 129 13.17 16.63 -3.18
C TRP A 129 13.46 15.42 -4.07
N ASP A 130 14.39 14.57 -3.66
CA ASP A 130 14.78 13.40 -4.44
C ASP A 130 13.62 12.39 -4.51
N TYR A 131 12.84 12.28 -3.44
CA TYR A 131 11.62 11.47 -3.44
C TYR A 131 10.59 12.03 -4.42
N LEU A 132 10.27 13.33 -4.34
CA LEU A 132 9.34 13.97 -5.27
C LEU A 132 9.78 13.81 -6.73
N CYS A 133 11.07 14.02 -7.02
CA CYS A 133 11.63 13.79 -8.34
C CYS A 133 11.52 12.32 -8.78
N TYR A 134 11.77 11.37 -7.87
CA TYR A 134 11.66 9.96 -8.20
C TYR A 134 10.24 9.59 -8.62
N ILE A 135 9.22 10.02 -7.87
CA ILE A 135 7.81 9.72 -8.16
C ILE A 135 7.40 10.26 -9.52
N ARG A 136 7.75 11.51 -9.83
CA ARG A 136 7.46 12.13 -11.13
C ARG A 136 8.09 11.38 -12.31
N ASN A 137 9.25 10.76 -12.09
CA ASN A 137 9.97 10.00 -13.12
C ASN A 137 9.59 8.50 -13.15
N ASN A 138 8.83 8.01 -12.17
CA ASN A 138 8.44 6.61 -12.04
C ASN A 138 6.94 6.52 -11.71
N PRO A 139 6.05 6.86 -12.67
CA PRO A 139 4.62 6.76 -12.46
C PRO A 139 4.21 5.30 -12.18
N ILE A 140 3.20 5.12 -11.34
CA ILE A 140 2.65 3.79 -11.04
C ILE A 140 2.03 3.20 -12.31
N ASN A 141 2.50 2.01 -12.68
CA ASN A 141 1.90 1.17 -13.70
C ASN A 141 1.43 -0.13 -13.04
N TRP A 142 0.16 -0.17 -12.64
CA TRP A 142 -0.43 -1.32 -11.92
C TRP A 142 -1.59 -1.90 -12.73
N HIS A 143 -1.53 -3.20 -13.02
CA HIS A 143 -2.50 -3.91 -13.88
C HIS A 143 -3.00 -5.22 -13.26
N ILE A 144 -2.63 -5.51 -12.02
CA ILE A 144 -3.06 -6.72 -11.31
C ILE A 144 -4.51 -6.51 -10.84
N PRO A 145 -5.41 -7.52 -10.97
CA PRO A 145 -6.78 -7.42 -10.45
C PRO A 145 -6.79 -7.02 -8.98
N THR A 146 -7.52 -5.96 -8.65
CA THR A 146 -7.39 -5.31 -7.33
C THR A 146 -8.75 -5.05 -6.69
N TYR A 147 -8.82 -5.28 -5.39
CA TYR A 147 -9.90 -4.89 -4.51
C TYR A 147 -9.35 -3.89 -3.50
N ILE A 148 -10.06 -2.80 -3.27
CA ILE A 148 -9.64 -1.71 -2.40
C ILE A 148 -10.65 -1.57 -1.27
N LEU A 149 -10.17 -1.61 -0.04
CA LEU A 149 -10.88 -1.15 1.15
C LEU A 149 -10.37 0.24 1.51
N TYR A 150 -11.28 1.22 1.56
CA TYR A 150 -10.96 2.61 1.87
C TYR A 150 -11.77 3.12 3.07
N GLY A 151 -11.12 3.83 3.98
CA GLY A 151 -11.78 4.54 5.07
C GLY A 151 -12.33 5.89 4.60
N GLY A 152 -13.64 6.14 4.76
CA GLY A 152 -14.29 7.38 4.34
C GLY A 152 -13.74 8.64 5.01
N LYS A 153 -13.05 8.51 6.15
CA LYS A 153 -12.36 9.57 6.90
C LYS A 153 -10.83 9.50 6.77
N ASP A 154 -10.32 8.88 5.71
CA ASP A 154 -8.90 8.93 5.37
C ASP A 154 -8.45 10.39 5.16
N ASN A 155 -7.38 10.77 5.86
CA ASN A 155 -6.81 12.11 5.85
C ASN A 155 -5.51 12.19 5.05
N LEU A 156 -5.06 11.09 4.45
CA LEU A 156 -3.85 11.00 3.62
C LEU A 156 -4.20 10.86 2.14
N THR A 157 -5.19 10.05 1.80
CA THR A 157 -5.69 9.89 0.44
C THR A 157 -7.13 10.37 0.39
N ASP A 158 -7.44 11.40 -0.39
CA ASP A 158 -8.83 11.86 -0.51
C ASP A 158 -9.71 10.94 -1.36
N ARG A 159 -11.03 11.06 -1.17
CA ARG A 159 -12.04 10.24 -1.85
C ARG A 159 -11.98 10.36 -3.38
N VAL A 160 -11.68 11.53 -3.92
CA VAL A 160 -11.61 11.73 -5.38
C VAL A 160 -10.42 10.93 -5.92
N THR A 161 -9.28 11.07 -5.28
CA THR A 161 -8.01 10.42 -5.65
C THR A 161 -8.14 8.90 -5.64
N ILE A 162 -8.72 8.31 -4.60
CA ILE A 162 -8.89 6.85 -4.54
C ILE A 162 -9.91 6.33 -5.56
N THR A 163 -10.97 7.10 -5.84
CA THR A 163 -11.99 6.73 -6.83
C THR A 163 -11.40 6.75 -8.24
N GLU A 164 -10.67 7.82 -8.60
CA GLU A 164 -10.01 7.94 -9.90
C GLU A 164 -8.96 6.83 -10.12
N PHE A 165 -8.20 6.48 -9.07
CA PHE A 165 -7.28 5.34 -9.13
C PHE A 165 -8.03 4.03 -9.37
N ALA A 166 -9.11 3.77 -8.61
CA ALA A 166 -9.88 2.55 -8.74
C ALA A 166 -10.47 2.39 -10.15
N ASP A 167 -11.05 3.46 -10.70
CA ASP A 167 -11.59 3.47 -12.07
C ASP A 167 -10.49 3.20 -13.11
N LYS A 168 -9.34 3.85 -12.98
CA LYS A 168 -8.20 3.67 -13.89
C LYS A 168 -7.61 2.26 -13.83
N ALA A 169 -7.53 1.68 -12.63
CA ALA A 169 -7.00 0.34 -12.41
C ALA A 169 -8.03 -0.78 -12.67
N GLY A 170 -9.31 -0.44 -12.89
CA GLY A 170 -10.40 -1.40 -12.94
C GLY A 170 -10.59 -2.15 -11.61
N ALA A 171 -10.29 -1.49 -10.49
CA ALA A 171 -10.35 -2.06 -9.16
C ALA A 171 -11.74 -1.89 -8.54
N GLU A 172 -12.17 -2.87 -7.75
CA GLU A 172 -13.40 -2.76 -6.97
C GLU A 172 -13.14 -1.95 -5.69
N LEU A 173 -13.85 -0.83 -5.52
CA LEU A 173 -13.69 0.06 -4.37
C LEU A 173 -14.82 -0.15 -3.35
N THR A 174 -14.47 -0.63 -2.16
CA THR A 174 -15.33 -0.68 -0.98
C THR A 174 -14.98 0.45 -0.02
N ILE A 175 -15.99 1.21 0.41
CA ILE A 175 -15.79 2.34 1.33
C ILE A 175 -16.46 2.04 2.67
N MET A 176 -15.69 2.09 3.76
CA MET A 176 -16.22 2.15 5.12
C MET A 176 -16.38 3.63 5.48
N GLU A 177 -17.59 4.18 5.42
CA GLU A 177 -17.85 5.63 5.57
C GLU A 177 -17.25 6.28 6.83
N ASN A 178 -17.26 5.55 7.95
CA ASN A 178 -16.68 6.01 9.22
C ASN A 178 -15.26 5.48 9.49
N GLY A 179 -14.70 4.71 8.55
CA GLY A 179 -13.35 4.15 8.64
C GLY A 179 -12.31 5.25 8.49
N GLU A 180 -11.22 5.11 9.23
CA GLU A 180 -10.04 5.98 9.15
C GLU A 180 -9.00 5.38 8.22
N HIS A 181 -7.91 6.10 7.95
CA HIS A 181 -6.80 5.57 7.17
C HIS A 181 -6.25 4.27 7.81
N TRP A 182 -5.98 4.30 9.11
CA TRP A 182 -5.54 3.14 9.87
C TRP A 182 -6.74 2.40 10.46
N PHE A 183 -7.03 1.21 9.94
CA PHE A 183 -8.04 0.31 10.48
C PHE A 183 -7.48 -0.34 11.75
N HIS A 184 -8.05 0.00 12.91
CA HIS A 184 -7.53 -0.46 14.20
C HIS A 184 -8.61 -0.65 15.28
N THR A 185 -9.76 0.00 15.15
CA THR A 185 -10.87 -0.21 16.10
C THR A 185 -11.53 -1.57 15.85
N ASP A 186 -12.17 -2.16 16.86
CA ASP A 186 -12.87 -3.43 16.72
C ASP A 186 -13.91 -3.41 15.59
N GLU A 187 -14.60 -2.27 15.41
CA GLU A 187 -15.57 -2.08 14.32
C GLU A 187 -14.88 -2.09 12.94
N GLN A 188 -13.79 -1.34 12.80
CA GLN A 188 -13.01 -1.28 11.57
C GLN A 188 -12.40 -2.65 11.23
N MET A 189 -11.80 -3.32 12.21
CA MET A 189 -11.21 -4.65 12.01
C MET A 189 -12.26 -5.69 11.64
N LYS A 190 -13.43 -5.65 12.27
CA LYS A 190 -14.54 -6.53 11.87
C LYS A 190 -15.04 -6.24 10.45
N PHE A 191 -15.10 -4.96 10.05
CA PHE A 191 -15.45 -4.60 8.68
C PHE A 191 -14.42 -5.13 7.68
N LEU A 192 -13.13 -4.94 7.98
CA LEU A 192 -12.01 -5.47 7.19
C LEU A 192 -12.11 -6.99 7.04
N ASP A 193 -12.33 -7.72 8.13
CA ASP A 193 -12.44 -9.19 8.10
C ASP A 193 -13.59 -9.67 7.23
N ASN A 194 -14.76 -9.02 7.35
CA ASN A 194 -15.91 -9.32 6.51
C ASN A 194 -15.64 -9.00 5.04
N TRP A 195 -14.98 -7.87 4.77
CA TRP A 195 -14.60 -7.47 3.42
C TRP A 195 -13.65 -8.48 2.78
N VAL A 196 -12.60 -8.90 3.50
CA VAL A 196 -11.69 -9.96 3.03
C VAL A 196 -12.48 -11.22 2.73
N CYS A 197 -13.32 -11.69 3.65
CA CYS A 197 -14.12 -12.91 3.48
C CYS A 197 -15.04 -12.87 2.26
N ASN A 198 -15.59 -11.70 1.89
CA ASN A 198 -16.47 -11.55 0.75
C ASN A 198 -15.75 -11.61 -0.62
N ILE A 199 -14.42 -11.45 -0.62
CA ILE A 199 -13.56 -11.50 -1.83
C ILE A 199 -13.01 -12.92 -2.07
N LEU A 200 -13.08 -13.81 -1.08
CA LEU A 200 -12.61 -15.19 -1.16
C LEU A 200 -13.59 -16.09 -1.89
#